data_AF-A0A960RMB9-F1
#
_entry.id   AF-A0A960RMB9-F1
#
_cell.length_a   1.000
_cell.length_b   1.000
_cell.length_c   1.000
_cell.angle_alpha   90.00
_cell.angle_beta   90.00
_cell.angle_gamma   90.00
#
_symmetry.space_group_name_H-M   'P 1'
#
loop_
_entity.id
_entity.type
_entity.pdbx_description
1 polymer ?
#
loop_
_entity_poly.entity_id
_entity_poly.type
_entity_poly.pdbx_seq_one_letter_code
_entity_poly.pdbx_strand_id
1 'polypeptide(L)'
;MGKLRLKLFPGPPEYGSVEDGDEADYVWIVELDEPSFLIALNAPENELSLDLADIVRREDAHDLILCLDEDLERTCEEYKDQEVIVRGVLFHAHTAHHYTPLLIDLEKIVQTRPANSSKSLSNQK
;
A
#
# COMPACT_ATOMS: atom_id res chain seq x y z
N MET A 1 -2.15 1.81 9.16
CA MET A 1 -3.58 1.69 8.81
C MET A 1 -3.79 2.51 7.57
N GLY A 2 -4.74 2.11 6.75
CA GLY A 2 -5.11 2.86 5.57
C GLY A 2 -6.04 2.04 4.69
N LYS A 3 -6.32 2.56 3.51
CA LYS A 3 -7.22 1.93 2.56
C LYS A 3 -6.43 1.11 1.54
N LEU A 4 -6.76 -0.18 1.41
CA LEU A 4 -6.13 -1.05 0.41
C LEU A 4 -6.68 -0.75 -0.98
N ARG A 5 -5.80 -0.46 -1.95
CA ARG A 5 -6.18 -0.16 -3.34
C ARG A 5 -5.29 -0.91 -4.32
N LEU A 6 -5.85 -1.19 -5.50
CA LEU A 6 -5.08 -1.54 -6.69
C LEU A 6 -4.95 -0.26 -7.52
N LYS A 7 -3.72 0.23 -7.72
CA LYS A 7 -3.43 1.49 -8.41
C LYS A 7 -2.66 1.23 -9.69
N LEU A 8 -3.00 1.96 -10.76
CA LEU A 8 -2.29 1.91 -12.04
C LEU A 8 -1.08 2.84 -12.00
N PHE A 9 0.06 2.34 -12.45
CA PHE A 9 1.29 3.09 -12.68
C PHE A 9 1.79 2.88 -14.12
N PRO A 10 2.52 3.86 -14.70
CA PRO A 10 3.25 3.66 -15.93
C PRO A 10 4.50 2.81 -15.67
N GLY A 11 4.56 1.61 -16.26
CA GLY A 11 5.68 0.69 -16.18
C GLY A 11 6.77 0.97 -17.23
N PRO A 12 7.57 -0.05 -17.59
CA PRO A 12 8.59 0.09 -18.62
C PRO A 12 8.02 0.53 -20.00
N PRO A 13 8.86 1.10 -20.89
CA PRO A 13 10.29 1.35 -20.69
C PRO A 13 10.63 2.66 -19.95
N GLU A 14 9.79 3.69 -20.02
CA GLU A 14 10.14 5.04 -19.56
C GLU A 14 9.54 5.40 -18.19
N TYR A 15 8.54 4.65 -17.70
CA TYR A 15 7.86 4.88 -16.41
C TYR A 15 7.23 6.27 -16.28
N GLY A 16 6.84 6.87 -17.40
CA GLY A 16 6.30 8.23 -17.48
C GLY A 16 4.81 8.27 -17.77
N SER A 17 4.32 7.48 -18.74
CA SER A 17 2.95 7.60 -19.24
C SER A 17 2.50 6.36 -20.02
N VAL A 18 1.41 5.75 -19.54
CA VAL A 18 0.71 4.66 -20.25
C VAL A 18 0.11 5.16 -21.57
N GLU A 19 -0.35 6.41 -21.63
CA GLU A 19 -0.92 7.00 -22.85
C GLU A 19 0.15 7.20 -23.95
N ASP A 20 1.41 7.39 -23.54
CA ASP A 20 2.55 7.59 -24.45
C ASP A 20 3.29 6.29 -24.78
N GLY A 21 2.81 5.13 -24.31
CA GLY A 21 3.27 3.81 -24.72
C GLY A 21 3.98 2.97 -23.65
N ASP A 22 4.04 3.43 -22.40
CA ASP A 22 4.51 2.61 -21.29
C ASP A 22 3.50 1.50 -20.94
N GLU A 23 4.01 0.39 -20.40
CA GLU A 23 3.19 -0.72 -19.93
C GLU A 23 2.28 -0.28 -18.78
N ALA A 24 1.04 -0.79 -18.75
CA ALA A 24 0.12 -0.57 -17.64
C ALA A 24 0.46 -1.53 -16.49
N ASP A 25 0.98 -1.00 -15.37
CA ASP A 25 1.37 -1.79 -14.20
C ASP A 25 0.40 -1.56 -13.03
N TYR A 26 -0.27 -2.62 -12.58
CA TYR A 26 -1.25 -2.55 -11.50
C TYR A 26 -0.62 -3.02 -10.19
N VAL A 27 -0.43 -2.09 -9.27
CA VAL A 27 0.30 -2.33 -8.02
C VAL A 27 -0.63 -2.19 -6.83
N TRP A 28 -0.53 -3.15 -5.91
CA TRP A 28 -1.22 -3.09 -4.62
C TRP A 28 -0.56 -2.08 -3.70
N ILE A 29 -1.35 -1.14 -3.21
CA ILE A 29 -0.92 -0.12 -2.28
C ILE A 29 -1.86 -0.02 -1.08
N VAL A 30 -1.35 0.52 0.01
CA VAL A 30 -2.19 1.10 1.07
C VAL A 30 -2.05 2.61 1.04
N GLU A 31 -3.16 3.31 0.82
CA GLU A 31 -3.27 4.75 1.03
C GLU A 31 -3.26 4.99 2.55
N LEU A 32 -2.11 5.34 3.11
CA LEU A 32 -1.92 5.50 4.55
C LEU A 32 -2.69 6.71 5.07
N ASP A 33 -3.28 6.57 6.26
CA ASP A 33 -3.69 7.74 7.01
C ASP A 33 -2.47 8.53 7.52
N GLU A 34 -2.69 9.80 7.87
CA GLU A 34 -1.61 10.68 8.33
C GLU A 34 -0.81 10.11 9.52
N PRO A 35 -1.45 9.57 10.59
CA PRO A 35 -0.69 8.96 11.68
C PRO A 35 0.19 7.79 11.24
N SER A 36 -0.31 6.92 10.35
CA SER A 36 0.44 5.77 9.87
C SER A 36 1.56 6.17 8.94
N PHE A 37 1.35 7.19 8.10
CA PHE A 37 2.39 7.78 7.27
C PHE A 37 3.55 8.33 8.12
N LEU A 38 3.24 9.11 9.16
CA LEU A 38 4.27 9.63 10.08
C LEU A 38 5.03 8.52 10.79
N ILE A 39 4.39 7.40 11.12
CA ILE A 39 5.07 6.22 11.66
C ILE A 39 5.98 5.59 10.61
N ALA A 40 5.50 5.42 9.37
CA ALA A 40 6.25 4.79 8.30
C ALA A 40 7.51 5.58 7.91
N LEU A 41 7.44 6.91 7.92
CA LEU A 41 8.59 7.80 7.69
C LEU A 41 9.73 7.62 8.72
N ASN A 42 9.42 7.10 9.91
CA ASN A 42 10.42 6.88 10.96
C ASN A 42 10.91 5.42 10.99
N ALA A 43 10.66 4.63 9.93
CA ALA A 43 11.21 3.29 9.82
C ALA A 43 12.74 3.34 9.86
N PRO A 44 13.40 2.47 10.66
CA PRO A 44 14.85 2.45 10.72
C PRO A 44 15.44 2.03 9.37
N GLU A 45 16.28 2.89 8.80
CA GLU A 45 16.93 2.66 7.52
C GLU A 45 18.28 1.96 7.71
N ASN A 46 18.53 0.90 6.95
CA ASN A 46 19.83 0.22 6.92
C ASN A 46 20.69 0.62 5.69
N GLU A 47 20.16 1.47 4.80
CA GLU A 47 20.80 1.87 3.53
C GLU A 47 20.54 3.35 3.20
N LEU A 48 21.20 3.85 2.14
CA LEU A 48 20.95 5.20 1.60
C LEU A 48 19.49 5.33 1.14
N SER A 49 18.75 6.20 1.81
CA SER A 49 17.38 6.57 1.49
C SER A 49 17.29 7.89 0.74
N LEU A 50 16.08 8.17 0.23
CA LEU A 50 15.69 9.51 -0.19
C LEU A 50 15.69 10.45 1.03
N ASP A 51 16.04 11.72 0.83
CA ASP A 51 15.87 12.73 1.88
C ASP A 51 14.39 12.79 2.30
N LEU A 52 14.12 12.74 3.61
CA LEU A 52 12.78 12.85 4.16
C LEU A 52 12.04 14.10 3.64
N ALA A 53 12.76 15.20 3.42
CA ALA A 53 12.19 16.42 2.86
C ALA A 53 11.70 16.23 1.41
N ASP A 54 12.31 15.32 0.65
CA ASP A 54 11.90 15.00 -0.71
C ASP A 54 10.73 14.02 -0.73
N ILE A 55 10.72 13.03 0.18
CA ILE A 55 9.59 12.10 0.34
C ILE A 55 8.30 12.86 0.60
N VAL A 56 8.29 13.76 1.59
CA VAL A 56 7.09 14.50 2.02
C VAL A 56 6.54 15.45 0.95
N ARG A 57 7.35 15.84 -0.04
CA ARG A 57 6.91 16.73 -1.14
C ARG A 57 6.24 15.99 -2.29
N ARG A 58 6.34 14.67 -2.35
CA ARG A 58 5.74 13.89 -3.42
C ARG A 58 4.22 13.78 -3.25
N GLU A 59 3.50 13.79 -4.37
CA GLU A 59 2.04 13.68 -4.37
C GLU A 59 1.55 12.30 -3.89
N ASP A 60 2.40 11.28 -4.03
CA ASP A 60 2.15 9.89 -3.65
C ASP A 60 2.84 9.49 -2.34
N ALA A 61 3.23 10.47 -1.50
CA ALA A 61 3.95 10.21 -0.26
C ALA A 61 3.21 9.25 0.69
N HIS A 62 1.88 9.28 0.68
CA HIS A 62 1.03 8.42 1.51
C HIS A 62 0.78 7.03 0.92
N ASP A 63 1.22 6.76 -0.32
CA ASP A 63 1.02 5.48 -0.96
C ASP A 63 2.14 4.51 -0.58
N LEU A 64 1.79 3.49 0.21
CA LEU A 64 2.70 2.41 0.60
C LEU A 64 2.54 1.23 -0.36
N ILE A 65 3.55 0.92 -1.17
CA ILE A 65 3.56 -0.26 -2.04
C ILE A 65 3.68 -1.53 -1.20
N LEU A 66 2.89 -2.56 -1.55
CA LEU A 66 2.98 -3.88 -0.93
C LEU A 66 3.83 -4.81 -1.80
N CYS A 67 4.90 -5.36 -1.25
CA CYS A 67 5.62 -6.48 -1.84
C CYS A 67 4.93 -7.77 -1.39
N LEU A 68 4.44 -8.56 -2.36
CA LEU A 68 3.55 -9.69 -2.14
C LEU A 68 4.13 -10.99 -2.68
N ASP A 69 3.72 -12.10 -2.07
CA ASP A 69 3.69 -13.41 -2.73
C ASP A 69 2.28 -13.71 -3.28
N GLU A 70 2.13 -14.84 -3.97
CA GLU A 70 0.84 -15.25 -4.58
C GLU A 70 -0.31 -15.40 -3.56
N ASP A 71 -0.02 -15.81 -2.32
CA ASP A 71 -1.03 -16.02 -1.29
C ASP A 71 -1.53 -14.68 -0.72
N LEU A 72 -0.62 -13.72 -0.56
CA LEU A 72 -0.92 -12.36 -0.13
C LEU A 72 -1.63 -11.55 -1.21
N GLU A 73 -1.36 -11.80 -2.49
CA GLU A 73 -2.10 -11.17 -3.59
C GLU A 73 -3.59 -11.55 -3.57
N ARG A 74 -3.91 -12.83 -3.37
CA ARG A 74 -5.31 -13.26 -3.18
C ARG A 74 -5.95 -12.60 -1.96
N THR A 75 -5.20 -12.44 -0.89
CA THR A 75 -5.66 -11.74 0.32
C THR A 75 -5.97 -10.27 0.01
N CYS A 76 -5.18 -9.62 -0.83
CA CYS A 76 -5.44 -8.24 -1.24
C CYS A 76 -6.76 -8.10 -2.01
N GLU A 77 -7.08 -9.04 -2.89
CA GLU A 77 -8.37 -9.05 -3.59
C GLU A 77 -9.57 -9.16 -2.61
N GLU A 78 -9.46 -9.98 -1.57
CA GLU A 78 -10.52 -10.11 -0.55
C GLU A 78 -10.77 -8.80 0.24
N TYR A 79 -9.72 -8.00 0.44
CA TYR A 79 -9.75 -6.76 1.21
C TYR A 79 -9.78 -5.49 0.35
N LYS A 80 -9.92 -5.62 -0.98
CA LYS A 80 -9.88 -4.49 -1.90
C LYS A 80 -10.88 -3.40 -1.51
N ASP A 81 -10.41 -2.15 -1.53
CA ASP A 81 -11.14 -0.94 -1.16
C ASP A 81 -11.60 -0.87 0.31
N GLN A 82 -11.09 -1.74 1.19
CA GLN A 82 -11.39 -1.75 2.63
C GLN A 82 -10.29 -1.06 3.46
N GLU A 83 -10.69 -0.63 4.66
CA GLU A 83 -9.77 -0.13 5.69
C GLU A 83 -9.03 -1.29 6.36
N VAL A 84 -7.71 -1.31 6.22
CA VAL A 84 -6.84 -2.40 6.68
C VAL A 84 -5.70 -1.91 7.58
N ILE A 85 -5.19 -2.83 8.38
CA ILE A 85 -3.90 -2.74 9.05
C ILE A 85 -2.98 -3.74 8.35
N VAL A 86 -1.90 -3.25 7.77
CA VAL A 86 -0.82 -4.08 7.23
C VAL A 86 0.32 -4.19 8.24
N ARG A 87 1.01 -5.33 8.20
CA ARG A 87 2.20 -5.62 9.02
C ARG A 87 3.27 -6.20 8.12
N GLY A 88 4.52 -5.84 8.40
CA GLY A 88 5.66 -6.24 7.59
C GLY A 88 6.89 -5.39 7.90
N VAL A 89 7.89 -5.50 7.03
CA VAL A 89 9.16 -4.76 7.14
C VAL A 89 9.14 -3.59 6.17
N LEU A 90 9.24 -2.36 6.69
CA LEU A 90 9.29 -1.14 5.89
C LEU A 90 10.68 -0.92 5.29
N PHE A 91 10.72 -0.42 4.06
CA PHE A 91 11.93 0.03 3.40
C PHE A 91 11.65 1.11 2.35
N HIS A 92 12.69 1.79 1.89
CA HIS A 92 12.58 2.90 0.94
C HIS A 92 12.83 2.49 -0.51
N ALA A 93 12.35 3.31 -1.44
CA ALA A 93 12.53 3.10 -2.86
C ALA A 93 14.01 3.22 -3.29
N HIS A 94 14.57 2.12 -3.81
CA HIS A 94 15.90 2.09 -4.42
C HIS A 94 15.96 2.13 -5.96
N THR A 95 14.84 1.93 -6.69
CA THR A 95 14.85 1.78 -8.16
C THR A 95 13.65 2.49 -8.81
N ALA A 96 13.66 2.66 -10.13
CA ALA A 96 12.53 3.22 -10.89
C ALA A 96 11.26 2.35 -10.83
N HIS A 97 11.39 1.05 -10.56
CA HIS A 97 10.24 0.15 -10.34
C HIS A 97 9.57 0.34 -8.97
N HIS A 98 10.17 1.11 -8.08
CA HIS A 98 9.58 1.48 -6.80
C HIS A 98 8.80 2.78 -6.98
N TYR A 99 7.59 2.65 -7.51
CA TYR A 99 6.77 3.79 -7.94
C TYR A 99 6.54 4.83 -6.86
N THR A 100 6.46 4.42 -5.59
CA THR A 100 6.29 5.30 -4.43
C THR A 100 7.51 5.24 -3.51
N PRO A 101 7.74 6.25 -2.64
CA PRO A 101 8.93 6.29 -1.79
C PRO A 101 8.98 5.22 -0.71
N LEU A 102 7.82 4.71 -0.29
CA LEU A 102 7.65 3.80 0.84
C LEU A 102 7.15 2.45 0.34
N LEU A 103 7.82 1.38 0.78
CA LEU A 103 7.43 0.01 0.48
C LEU A 103 7.39 -0.80 1.77
N ILE A 104 6.60 -1.89 1.75
CA ILE A 104 6.57 -2.87 2.82
C ILE A 104 6.68 -4.28 2.26
N ASP A 105 7.62 -5.07 2.81
CA ASP A 105 7.62 -6.51 2.66
C ASP A 105 6.50 -7.07 3.53
N LEU A 106 5.38 -7.43 2.90
CA LEU A 106 4.12 -7.66 3.58
C LEU A 106 4.12 -9.03 4.25
N GLU A 107 3.87 -9.06 5.56
CA GLU A 107 3.65 -10.30 6.30
C GLU A 107 2.15 -10.63 6.44
N LYS A 108 1.32 -9.60 6.64
CA LYS A 108 -0.11 -9.80 6.95
C LYS A 108 -0.98 -8.59 6.74
N ILE A 109 -2.23 -8.84 6.31
CA ILE A 109 -3.34 -7.89 6.31
C ILE A 109 -4.35 -8.24 7.42
N VAL A 110 -4.87 -7.23 8.13
CA VAL A 110 -5.91 -7.37 9.15
C VAL A 110 -6.99 -6.33 8.92
N GLN A 111 -8.27 -6.73 8.97
CA GLN A 111 -9.40 -5.79 8.88
C GLN A 111 -9.46 -4.89 10.13
N THR A 112 -9.72 -3.60 9.94
CA THR A 112 -9.74 -2.60 11.04
C THR A 112 -10.92 -2.75 12.00
N ARG A 113 -11.93 -3.55 11.67
CA ARG A 113 -12.97 -4.18 12.52
C ARG A 113 -13.79 -5.08 11.60
N PRO A 114 -14.34 -6.22 12.06
CA PRO A 114 -15.35 -6.90 11.26
C PRO A 114 -16.52 -5.95 11.07
N ALA A 115 -16.89 -5.67 9.81
CA ALA A 115 -18.17 -5.04 9.51
C ALA A 115 -19.23 -5.81 10.32
N ASN A 116 -20.06 -5.09 11.09
CA ASN A 116 -21.11 -5.69 11.89
C ASN A 116 -21.93 -6.62 10.99
N SER A 117 -21.72 -7.93 11.10
CA SER A 117 -22.65 -8.91 10.56
C SER A 117 -23.91 -8.73 11.37
N SER A 118 -24.93 -8.14 10.77
CA SER A 118 -26.26 -8.05 11.35
C SER A 118 -26.81 -9.46 11.51
N LYS A 119 -26.45 -10.14 12.60
CA LYS A 119 -27.26 -11.24 13.11
C LYS A 119 -28.53 -10.60 13.65
N SER A 120 -29.55 -10.56 12.80
CA SER A 120 -30.94 -10.45 13.20
C SER A 120 -31.17 -11.49 14.30
N LEU A 121 -31.26 -11.03 15.54
CA LEU A 121 -31.90 -11.78 16.61
C LEU A 121 -33.41 -11.76 16.32
N SER A 122 -33.87 -12.70 15.51
CA SER A 122 -35.28 -13.09 15.51
C SER A 122 -35.54 -13.92 16.76
N ASN A 123 -35.72 -13.21 17.87
CA ASN A 123 -36.36 -13.73 19.06
C ASN A 123 -37.87 -13.58 18.87
N GLN A 124 -38.62 -14.64 18.59
CA GLN A 124 -40.05 -14.72 18.93
C GLN A 124 -40.49 -16.17 19.19
N LYS A 125 -40.78 -16.38 20.48
CA LYS A 125 -41.75 -17.29 21.13
C LYS A 125 -41.58 -18.80 21.05
#